data_AF-A0A2H0V7G0-F1
#
_entry.id   AF-A0A2H0V7G0-F1
#
_cell.length_a   1.000
_cell.length_b   1.000
_cell.length_c   1.000
_cell.angle_alpha   90.00
_cell.angle_beta   90.00
_cell.angle_gamma   90.00
#
_symmetry.space_group_name_H-M   'P 1'
#
loop_
_entity.id
_entity.type
_entity.pdbx_description
1 polymer ?
#
loop_
_entity_poly.entity_id
_entity_poly.type
_entity_poly.pdbx_seq_one_letter_code
_entity_poly.pdbx_strand_id
1 'polypeptide(L)'
;MIPHNLNLKMFLQELISFCLIGVIGIFSAVKIYSLNFVSGAQVSVISWWQFLLAFGVGTAIVLGLIRIMHGGLFLRIFFFFALFSGALITIGVFIPNNLAFIFSLLLVGFYIAWPRVWLHDLVLVLTLPGIAAFLGASLNPWTVVFILVFISIYDYIAVYKTKHMVNMAK
;
A
#
# COMPACT_ATOMS: atom_id res chain seq x y z
N MET A 1 20.64 -21.39 9.19
CA MET A 1 20.60 -21.99 7.83
C MET A 1 20.18 -20.90 6.85
N ILE A 2 21.15 -20.20 6.27
CA ILE A 2 20.88 -19.22 5.19
C ILE A 2 20.75 -20.06 3.92
N PRO A 3 19.61 -20.06 3.21
CA PRO A 3 19.46 -20.87 2.01
C PRO A 3 20.46 -20.38 0.96
N HIS A 4 21.18 -21.33 0.36
CA HIS A 4 22.27 -21.20 -0.61
C HIS A 4 21.85 -20.62 -1.98
N ASN A 5 20.75 -19.86 -2.02
CA ASN A 5 20.11 -19.36 -3.25
C ASN A 5 19.62 -17.90 -3.09
N LEU A 6 20.43 -17.04 -2.45
CA LEU A 6 20.20 -15.59 -2.55
C LEU A 6 20.52 -15.17 -3.98
N ASN A 7 19.50 -15.11 -4.83
CA ASN A 7 19.61 -14.51 -6.15
C ASN A 7 19.85 -13.01 -5.97
N LEU A 8 21.12 -12.62 -5.91
CA LEU A 8 21.59 -11.28 -5.61
C LEU A 8 20.97 -10.23 -6.55
N LYS A 9 20.62 -10.64 -7.79
CA LYS A 9 19.89 -9.81 -8.76
C LYS A 9 18.47 -9.47 -8.29
N MET A 10 17.72 -10.46 -7.79
CA MET A 10 16.36 -10.24 -7.27
C MET A 10 16.39 -9.36 -6.02
N PHE A 11 17.33 -9.62 -5.11
CA PHE A 11 17.50 -8.76 -3.93
C PHE A 11 17.80 -7.31 -4.31
N LEU A 12 18.69 -7.08 -5.29
CA LEU A 12 19.00 -5.73 -5.77
C LEU A 12 17.77 -5.06 -6.40
N GLN A 13 16.98 -5.80 -7.19
CA GLN A 13 15.76 -5.29 -7.82
C GLN A 13 14.76 -4.82 -6.76
N GLU A 14 14.49 -5.64 -5.74
CA GLU A 14 13.58 -5.27 -4.65
C GLU A 14 14.10 -4.08 -3.83
N LEU A 15 15.41 -4.03 -3.58
CA LEU A 15 16.03 -2.90 -2.90
C LEU A 15 15.86 -1.60 -3.69
N ILE A 16 16.03 -1.65 -5.02
CA ILE A 16 15.80 -0.50 -5.91
C ILE A 16 14.34 -0.06 -5.86
N SER A 17 13.40 -1.00 -5.97
CA SER A 17 11.96 -0.73 -5.87
C SER A 17 11.60 -0.07 -4.53
N PHE A 18 12.15 -0.58 -3.42
CA PHE A 18 11.95 -0.01 -2.08
C PHE A 18 12.47 1.43 -1.99
N CYS A 19 13.69 1.69 -2.47
CA CYS A 19 14.25 3.04 -2.50
C CYS A 19 13.41 3.99 -3.35
N LEU A 20 12.94 3.55 -4.52
CA LEU A 20 12.07 4.35 -5.39
C LEU A 20 10.75 4.72 -4.69
N ILE A 21 10.11 3.74 -4.04
CA ILE A 21 8.87 3.97 -3.29
C ILE A 21 9.10 5.00 -2.18
N GLY A 22 10.21 4.87 -1.44
CA GLY A 22 10.56 5.81 -0.37
C GLY A 22 10.78 7.23 -0.88
N VAL A 23 11.56 7.40 -1.95
CA VAL A 23 11.83 8.71 -2.55
C VAL A 23 10.54 9.35 -3.05
N ILE A 24 9.75 8.64 -3.86
CA ILE A 24 8.48 9.15 -4.39
C ILE A 24 7.53 9.48 -3.24
N GLY A 25 7.49 8.65 -2.19
CA GLY A 25 6.61 8.85 -1.04
C GLY A 25 6.94 10.13 -0.27
N ILE A 26 8.23 10.43 -0.05
CA ILE A 26 8.67 11.68 0.58
C ILE A 26 8.28 12.88 -0.29
N PHE A 27 8.54 12.82 -1.61
CA PHE A 27 8.13 13.90 -2.52
C PHE A 27 6.62 14.12 -2.55
N SER A 28 5.84 13.03 -2.59
CA SER A 28 4.38 13.09 -2.51
C SER A 28 3.92 13.71 -1.19
N ALA A 29 4.53 13.36 -0.06
CA ALA A 29 4.16 13.91 1.25
C ALA A 29 4.41 15.42 1.33
N VAL A 30 5.59 15.87 0.89
CA VAL A 30 5.92 17.31 0.82
C VAL A 30 4.90 18.08 -0.01
N LYS A 31 4.51 17.52 -1.16
CA LYS A 31 3.53 18.14 -2.05
C LYS A 31 2.13 18.15 -1.44
N ILE A 32 1.70 17.07 -0.79
CA ILE A 32 0.42 17.00 -0.05
C ILE A 32 0.37 18.07 1.04
N TYR A 33 1.44 18.25 1.82
CA TYR A 33 1.50 19.32 2.83
C TYR A 33 1.37 20.71 2.20
N SER A 34 2.02 20.96 1.07
CA SER A 34 1.91 22.24 0.37
C SER A 34 0.50 22.53 -0.15
N LEU A 35 -0.20 21.52 -0.65
CA LEU A 35 -1.59 21.64 -1.14
C LEU A 35 -2.57 21.90 0.01
N ASN A 36 -2.39 21.23 1.15
CA ASN A 36 -3.25 21.42 2.33
C ASN A 36 -3.04 22.79 2.98
N PHE A 37 -1.80 23.30 2.99
CA PHE A 37 -1.50 24.66 3.49
C PHE A 37 -2.25 25.74 2.69
N VAL A 38 -2.36 25.57 1.37
CA VAL A 38 -3.11 26.49 0.48
C VAL A 38 -4.62 26.32 0.63
N SER A 39 -5.10 25.12 0.95
CA SER A 39 -6.54 24.80 1.02
C SER A 39 -7.18 25.08 2.39
N GLY A 40 -6.38 25.42 3.41
CA GLY A 40 -6.85 25.67 4.78
C GLY A 40 -7.51 24.45 5.46
N ALA A 41 -7.40 23.27 4.86
CA ALA A 41 -7.94 22.04 5.39
C ALA A 41 -7.06 21.57 6.57
N GLN A 42 -7.66 21.52 7.76
CA GLN A 42 -7.01 20.90 8.91
C GLN A 42 -6.93 19.39 8.66
N VAL A 43 -5.73 18.87 8.46
CA VAL A 43 -5.49 17.42 8.48
C VAL A 43 -5.76 16.97 9.92
N SER A 44 -6.88 16.29 10.14
CA SER A 44 -7.20 15.72 11.43
C SER A 44 -6.18 14.64 11.77
N VAL A 45 -5.48 14.82 12.89
CA VAL A 45 -4.51 13.83 13.38
C VAL A 45 -5.29 12.60 13.83
N ILE A 46 -5.09 11.49 13.12
CA ILE A 46 -5.77 10.23 13.45
C ILE A 46 -5.10 9.64 14.69
N SER A 47 -5.91 9.31 15.69
CA SER A 47 -5.42 8.64 16.91
C SER A 47 -5.07 7.17 16.62
N TRP A 48 -4.06 6.62 17.30
CA TRP A 48 -3.60 5.24 17.10
C TRP A 48 -4.72 4.20 17.24
N TRP A 49 -5.64 4.40 18.19
CA TRP A 49 -6.79 3.53 18.41
C TRP A 49 -7.80 3.59 17.26
N GLN A 50 -8.05 4.79 16.72
CA GLN A 50 -8.93 4.97 15.56
C GLN A 50 -8.33 4.29 14.32
N PHE A 51 -7.01 4.39 14.13
CA PHE A 51 -6.32 3.68 13.06
C PHE A 51 -6.47 2.16 13.20
N LEU A 52 -6.21 1.60 14.40
CA LEU A 52 -6.36 0.15 14.63
C LEU A 52 -7.79 -0.34 14.44
N LEU A 53 -8.78 0.42 14.92
CA LEU A 53 -10.19 0.10 14.68
C LEU A 53 -10.55 0.16 13.19
N ALA A 54 -10.15 1.22 12.49
CA ALA A 54 -10.42 1.36 11.05
C ALA A 54 -9.75 0.24 10.25
N PHE A 55 -8.51 -0.09 10.58
CA PHE A 55 -7.77 -1.20 9.97
C PHE A 55 -8.47 -2.53 10.24
N GLY A 56 -8.79 -2.83 11.50
CA GLY A 56 -9.45 -4.07 11.91
C GLY A 56 -10.85 -4.24 11.29
N VAL A 57 -11.67 -3.19 11.29
CA VAL A 57 -12.98 -3.18 10.64
C VAL A 57 -12.83 -3.33 9.13
N GLY A 58 -11.89 -2.62 8.51
CA GLY A 58 -11.60 -2.76 7.08
C GLY A 58 -11.23 -4.19 6.69
N THR A 59 -10.32 -4.81 7.43
CA THR A 59 -9.95 -6.22 7.22
C THR A 59 -11.14 -7.17 7.46
N ALA A 60 -11.93 -6.96 8.51
CA ALA A 60 -13.10 -7.79 8.82
C ALA A 60 -14.17 -7.70 7.72
N ILE A 61 -14.41 -6.50 7.18
CA ILE A 61 -15.32 -6.27 6.05
C ILE A 61 -14.81 -7.05 4.83
N VAL A 62 -13.54 -6.90 4.45
CA VAL A 62 -12.97 -7.60 3.29
C VAL A 62 -13.08 -9.12 3.46
N LEU A 63 -12.73 -9.67 4.63
CA LEU A 63 -12.87 -11.10 4.92
C LEU A 63 -14.34 -11.57 4.90
N GLY A 64 -15.26 -10.76 5.42
CA GLY A 64 -16.69 -11.00 5.38
C GLY A 64 -17.23 -11.05 3.94
N LEU A 65 -16.83 -10.10 3.09
CA LEU A 65 -17.18 -10.08 1.67
C LEU A 65 -16.64 -11.29 0.92
N ILE A 66 -15.40 -11.70 1.19
CA ILE A 66 -14.82 -12.93 0.61
C ILE A 66 -15.66 -14.14 0.98
N ARG A 67 -16.10 -14.24 2.24
CA ARG A 67 -16.94 -15.33 2.73
C ARG A 67 -18.35 -15.32 2.13
N ILE A 68 -18.89 -14.17 1.75
CA ILE A 68 -20.22 -14.10 1.14
C ILE A 68 -20.14 -14.39 -0.36
N MET A 69 -19.19 -13.76 -1.05
CA MET A 69 -19.18 -13.70 -2.51
C MET A 69 -18.49 -14.89 -3.21
N HIS A 70 -17.87 -15.83 -2.48
CA HIS A 70 -17.34 -17.14 -2.93
C HIS A 70 -16.71 -17.18 -4.35
N GLY A 71 -16.15 -16.07 -4.82
CA GLY A 71 -15.83 -15.89 -6.24
C GLY A 71 -14.51 -15.16 -6.39
N GLY A 72 -13.56 -15.79 -7.08
CA GLY A 72 -12.27 -15.18 -7.41
C GLY A 72 -12.40 -13.90 -8.23
N LEU A 73 -13.55 -13.70 -8.91
CA LEU A 73 -13.87 -12.51 -9.66
C LEU A 73 -14.00 -11.27 -8.76
N PHE A 74 -14.61 -11.39 -7.58
CA PHE A 74 -14.74 -10.28 -6.64
C PHE A 74 -13.36 -9.80 -6.15
N LEU A 75 -12.51 -10.73 -5.71
CA LEU A 75 -11.15 -10.43 -5.29
C LEU A 75 -10.34 -9.76 -6.39
N ARG A 76 -10.51 -10.22 -7.63
CA ARG A 76 -9.83 -9.64 -8.80
C ARG A 76 -10.28 -8.20 -9.08
N ILE A 77 -11.58 -7.94 -9.04
CA ILE A 77 -12.12 -6.57 -9.20
C ILE A 77 -11.66 -5.68 -8.05
N PHE A 78 -11.77 -6.15 -6.81
CA PHE A 78 -11.35 -5.41 -5.63
C PHE A 78 -9.86 -5.06 -5.68
N PHE A 79 -9.02 -6.00 -6.12
CA PHE A 79 -7.60 -5.77 -6.31
C PHE A 79 -7.32 -4.70 -7.36
N PHE A 80 -7.96 -4.76 -8.54
CA PHE A 80 -7.79 -3.72 -9.56
C PHE A 80 -8.32 -2.36 -9.11
N PHE A 81 -9.42 -2.34 -8.34
CA PHE A 81 -9.94 -1.11 -7.74
C PHE A 81 -8.95 -0.51 -6.72
N ALA A 82 -8.34 -1.34 -5.88
CA ALA A 82 -7.32 -0.92 -4.94
C ALA A 82 -6.08 -0.35 -5.65
N LEU A 83 -5.59 -1.02 -6.70
CA LEU A 83 -4.50 -0.51 -7.54
C LEU A 83 -4.87 0.82 -8.20
N PHE A 84 -6.07 0.92 -8.77
CA PHE A 84 -6.53 2.15 -9.42
C PHE A 84 -6.63 3.31 -8.43
N SER A 85 -7.21 3.08 -7.26
CA SER A 85 -7.32 4.08 -6.19
C SER A 85 -5.95 4.54 -5.71
N GLY A 86 -5.02 3.62 -5.46
CA GLY A 86 -3.65 3.97 -5.05
C GLY A 86 -2.88 4.76 -6.12
N ALA A 87 -2.99 4.36 -7.38
CA ALA A 87 -2.36 5.06 -8.50
C ALA A 87 -2.94 6.47 -8.67
N LEU A 88 -4.26 6.61 -8.55
CA LEU A 88 -4.94 7.89 -8.64
C LEU A 88 -4.45 8.86 -7.56
N ILE A 89 -4.31 8.40 -6.31
CA ILE A 89 -3.79 9.23 -5.20
C ILE A 89 -2.36 9.66 -5.52
N THR A 90 -1.49 8.73 -5.92
CA THR A 90 -0.07 9.04 -6.16
C THR A 90 0.11 10.00 -7.33
N ILE A 91 -0.54 9.74 -8.47
CA ILE A 91 -0.43 10.56 -9.69
C ILE A 91 -1.14 11.91 -9.50
N GLY A 92 -2.29 11.91 -8.81
CA GLY A 92 -3.09 13.10 -8.53
C GLY A 92 -2.38 14.14 -7.66
N VAL A 93 -1.38 13.73 -6.88
CA VAL A 93 -0.49 14.66 -6.18
C VAL A 93 0.39 15.43 -7.18
N PHE A 94 0.80 14.80 -8.28
CA PHE A 94 1.73 15.42 -9.24
C PHE A 94 1.04 16.22 -10.34
N ILE A 95 -0.13 15.77 -10.79
CA ILE A 95 -0.82 16.22 -12.01
C ILE A 95 -2.30 16.56 -11.68
N PRO A 96 -2.97 17.47 -12.42
CA PRO A 96 -4.40 17.74 -12.25
C PRO A 96 -5.28 16.48 -12.25
N ASN A 97 -6.33 16.49 -11.42
CA ASN A 97 -7.17 15.32 -11.12
C ASN A 97 -7.75 14.64 -12.38
N ASN A 98 -8.17 15.41 -13.38
CA ASN A 98 -8.71 14.89 -14.64
C ASN A 98 -7.68 14.04 -15.41
N LEU A 99 -6.45 14.52 -15.48
CA LEU A 99 -5.36 13.79 -16.14
C LEU A 99 -4.92 12.60 -15.30
N ALA A 100 -4.84 12.76 -13.98
CA ALA A 100 -4.49 11.68 -13.06
C ALA A 100 -5.45 10.49 -13.19
N PHE A 101 -6.75 10.75 -13.33
CA PHE A 101 -7.77 9.73 -13.59
C PHE A 101 -7.53 8.96 -14.88
N ILE A 102 -7.23 9.67 -15.98
CA ILE A 102 -6.95 9.03 -17.28
C ILE A 102 -5.66 8.19 -17.18
N PHE A 103 -4.61 8.72 -16.57
CA PHE A 103 -3.34 8.00 -16.41
C PHE A 103 -3.47 6.78 -15.50
N SER A 104 -4.16 6.88 -14.36
CA SER A 104 -4.37 5.72 -13.48
C SER A 104 -5.22 4.65 -14.14
N LEU A 105 -6.23 5.05 -14.93
CA LEU A 105 -7.07 4.12 -15.69
C LEU A 105 -6.26 3.40 -16.76
N LEU A 106 -5.44 4.12 -17.53
CA LEU A 106 -4.57 3.55 -18.55
C LEU A 106 -3.53 2.61 -17.94
N LEU A 107 -2.94 2.99 -16.81
CA LEU A 107 -1.91 2.19 -16.15
C LEU A 107 -2.46 0.85 -15.63
N VAL A 108 -3.61 0.88 -14.95
CA VAL A 108 -4.25 -0.35 -14.48
C VAL A 108 -4.84 -1.15 -15.65
N GLY A 109 -5.44 -0.49 -16.64
CA GLY A 109 -5.94 -1.13 -17.85
C GLY A 109 -4.83 -1.85 -18.64
N PHE A 110 -3.65 -1.24 -18.75
CA PHE A 110 -2.50 -1.84 -19.38
C PHE A 110 -2.01 -3.08 -18.62
N TYR A 111 -1.99 -3.01 -17.29
CA TYR A 111 -1.67 -4.18 -16.46
C TYR A 111 -2.68 -5.32 -16.62
N ILE A 112 -3.98 -5.01 -16.72
CA ILE A 112 -5.03 -6.01 -16.95
C ILE A 112 -4.83 -6.70 -18.31
N ALA A 113 -4.49 -5.93 -19.35
CA ALA A 113 -4.24 -6.46 -20.69
C ALA A 113 -2.93 -7.27 -20.77
N TRP A 114 -1.90 -6.87 -20.02
CA TRP A 114 -0.59 -7.52 -20.04
C TRP A 114 -0.04 -7.78 -18.62
N PRO A 115 -0.46 -8.87 -17.97
CA PRO A 115 -0.05 -9.19 -16.59
C PRO A 115 1.35 -9.81 -16.55
N ARG A 116 2.39 -8.99 -16.77
CA ARG A 116 3.81 -9.37 -16.57
C ARG A 116 4.29 -8.95 -15.18
N VAL A 117 5.20 -9.73 -14.59
CA VAL A 117 5.76 -9.48 -13.25
C VAL A 117 6.37 -8.09 -13.15
N TRP A 118 7.24 -7.71 -14.10
CA TRP A 118 7.87 -6.38 -14.09
C TRP A 118 6.85 -5.23 -14.22
N LEU A 119 5.72 -5.43 -14.90
CA LEU A 119 4.65 -4.43 -15.00
C LEU A 119 3.90 -4.30 -13.67
N HIS A 120 3.65 -5.42 -13.01
CA HIS A 120 3.05 -5.42 -11.68
C HIS A 120 3.92 -4.64 -10.68
N ASP A 121 5.23 -4.88 -10.66
CA ASP A 121 6.16 -4.17 -9.76
C ASP A 121 6.17 -2.67 -10.06
N LEU A 122 6.18 -2.29 -11.34
CA LEU A 122 6.10 -0.90 -11.77
C LEU A 122 4.78 -0.24 -11.30
N VAL A 123 3.65 -0.93 -11.47
CA VAL A 123 2.34 -0.47 -10.96
C VAL A 123 2.38 -0.31 -9.44
N LEU A 124 3.01 -1.23 -8.70
CA LEU A 124 3.16 -1.10 -7.25
C LEU A 124 4.02 0.10 -6.85
N VAL A 125 5.13 0.32 -7.54
CA VAL A 125 6.01 1.49 -7.32
C VAL A 125 5.25 2.81 -7.55
N LEU A 126 4.21 2.82 -8.40
CA LEU A 126 3.39 4.01 -8.65
C LEU A 126 2.11 4.09 -7.81
N THR A 127 1.73 3.03 -7.09
CA THR A 127 0.51 3.01 -6.26
C THR A 127 0.83 3.21 -4.78
N LEU A 128 1.88 2.56 -4.27
CA LEU A 128 2.24 2.56 -2.85
C LEU A 128 2.69 3.93 -2.31
N PRO A 129 3.48 4.75 -3.03
CA PRO A 129 4.01 5.99 -2.47
C PRO A 129 2.94 6.99 -2.05
N GLY A 130 1.86 7.16 -2.83
CA GLY A 130 0.78 8.09 -2.50
C GLY A 130 -0.01 7.64 -1.27
N ILE A 131 -0.25 6.33 -1.12
CA ILE A 131 -0.89 5.78 0.08
C ILE A 131 -0.01 5.98 1.30
N ALA A 132 1.29 5.70 1.18
CA ALA A 132 2.27 5.90 2.26
C ALA A 132 2.38 7.38 2.64
N ALA A 133 2.42 8.28 1.66
CA ALA A 133 2.48 9.72 1.88
C ALA A 133 1.20 10.24 2.55
N PHE A 134 0.03 9.77 2.11
CA PHE A 134 -1.25 10.14 2.69
C PHE A 134 -1.37 9.68 4.14
N LEU A 135 -1.10 8.40 4.42
CA LEU A 135 -1.12 7.86 5.78
C LEU A 135 -0.06 8.51 6.68
N GLY A 136 1.14 8.74 6.15
CA GLY A 136 2.23 9.41 6.86
C GLY A 136 1.91 10.87 7.20
N ALA A 137 1.18 11.57 6.34
CA ALA A 137 0.75 12.95 6.61
C ALA A 137 -0.40 13.02 7.64
N SER A 138 -1.22 11.98 7.74
CA SER A 138 -2.38 11.91 8.67
C SER A 138 -2.04 11.37 10.06
N LEU A 139 -0.89 10.73 10.25
CA LEU A 139 -0.49 10.10 11.50
C LEU A 139 0.63 10.87 12.20
N ASN A 140 0.57 10.93 13.52
CA ASN A 140 1.68 11.45 14.32
C ASN A 140 2.89 10.50 14.23
N PRO A 141 4.13 11.00 14.06
CA PRO A 141 5.33 10.17 14.02
C PRO A 141 5.44 9.16 15.18
N TRP A 142 5.06 9.55 16.39
CA TRP A 142 5.07 8.66 17.56
C TRP A 142 4.07 7.51 17.43
N THR A 143 2.89 7.79 16.88
CA THR A 143 1.87 6.77 16.59
C THR A 143 2.40 5.77 15.57
N VAL A 144 3.09 6.23 14.53
CA VAL A 144 3.68 5.36 13.50
C VAL A 144 4.73 4.43 14.11
N VAL A 145 5.64 4.96 14.95
CA VAL A 145 6.64 4.13 15.66
C VAL A 145 5.96 3.07 16.50
N PHE A 146 4.93 3.43 17.27
CA PHE A 146 4.19 2.47 18.10
C PHE A 146 3.52 1.37 17.26
N ILE A 147 2.86 1.74 16.15
CA ILE A 147 2.23 0.79 15.23
C ILE A 147 3.28 -0.16 14.61
N LEU A 148 4.42 0.36 14.16
CA LEU A 148 5.48 -0.45 13.57
C LEU A 148 6.06 -1.47 14.57
N VAL A 149 6.29 -1.04 15.82
CA VAL A 149 6.74 -1.95 16.89
C VAL A 149 5.68 -3.03 17.15
N PHE A 150 4.41 -2.64 17.26
CA PHE A 150 3.31 -3.59 17.49
C PHE A 150 3.17 -4.62 16.37
N ILE A 151 3.20 -4.18 15.11
CA ILE A 151 3.12 -5.07 13.93
C ILE A 151 4.35 -5.98 13.86
N SER A 152 5.55 -5.48 14.17
CA SER A 152 6.77 -6.28 14.18
C SER A 152 6.73 -7.39 15.24
N ILE A 153 6.24 -7.09 16.45
CA ILE A 153 6.04 -8.08 17.51
C ILE A 153 4.98 -9.11 17.07
N TYR A 154 3.87 -8.66 16.48
CA TYR A 154 2.84 -9.55 15.95
C TYR A 154 3.42 -10.52 14.90
N ASP A 155 4.19 -10.02 13.94
CA ASP A 155 4.80 -10.83 12.88
C ASP A 155 5.72 -11.91 13.46
N TYR A 156 6.57 -11.53 14.43
CA TYR A 156 7.42 -12.49 15.16
C TYR A 156 6.59 -13.59 15.84
N ILE A 157 5.53 -13.23 16.56
CA ILE A 157 4.66 -14.20 17.25
C ILE A 157 3.94 -15.11 16.23
N ALA A 158 3.43 -14.53 15.14
CA ALA A 158 2.68 -15.25 14.11
C ALA A 158 3.53 -16.28 13.35
N VAL A 159 4.81 -15.95 13.13
CA VAL A 159 5.76 -16.85 12.46
C VAL A 159 6.24 -17.95 13.40
N TYR A 160 6.79 -17.59 14.56
CA TYR A 160 7.50 -18.54 15.41
C TYR A 160 6.60 -19.33 16.37
N LYS A 161 5.55 -18.69 16.92
CA LYS A 161 4.74 -19.29 17.98
C LYS A 161 3.53 -20.02 17.42
N THR A 162 2.73 -19.36 16.59
CA THR A 162 1.49 -19.97 16.06
C THR A 162 1.73 -20.79 14.80
N LYS A 163 2.85 -20.55 14.08
CA LYS A 163 3.14 -21.11 12.76
C LYS A 163 1.97 -20.91 11.77
N HIS A 164 1.13 -19.91 12.02
CA HIS A 164 -0.09 -19.67 11.26
C HIS A 164 0.23 -19.38 9.80
N MET A 165 1.29 -18.59 9.55
CA MET A 165 1.78 -18.31 8.20
C MET A 165 2.28 -19.57 7.48
N VAL A 166 2.87 -20.53 8.20
CA VAL A 166 3.36 -21.78 7.60
C VAL A 166 2.19 -22.72 7.26
N ASN A 167 1.12 -22.70 8.07
CA ASN A 167 -0.08 -23.52 7.80
C ASN A 167 -0.94 -22.97 6.66
N MET A 168 -0.97 -21.64 6.45
CA MET A 168 -1.67 -21.02 5.31
C MET A 168 -0.95 -21.22 3.97
N ALA A 169 0.38 -21.41 4.00
CA ALA A 169 1.18 -21.57 2.79
C ALA A 169 1.28 -23.02 2.28
N LYS A 170 0.82 -24.00 3.07
CA LYS A 170 0.68 -25.40 2.64
C LYS A 170 -0.68 -25.63 2.01
#